data_AF-A0A285H5J1-F1
#
_entry.id   AF-A0A285H5J1-F1
#
_cell.length_a   1.000
_cell.length_b   1.000
_cell.length_c   1.000
_cell.angle_alpha   90.00
_cell.angle_beta   90.00
_cell.angle_gamma   90.00
#
_symmetry.space_group_name_H-M   'P 1'
#
loop_
_entity.id
_entity.type
_entity.pdbx_description
1 polymer ?
#
loop_
_entity_poly.entity_id
_entity_poly.type
_entity_poly.pdbx_seq_one_letter_code
_entity_poly.pdbx_strand_id
1 'polypeptide(L)'
;MKKKLSIFLIAILMTSSITTVSIAKPKKTKHNQQKQHSNSKISIDNNLMKRIFNIEDKEINYFKKFNIGTEELSLILYLYSLSNKTITANDIDFIVENKDNMARLTWYLGLPPIIFEDGIITLRHPKLDRSLPPLGQRVYQNRRKGPIKEKIDIDDNKYEYEYDNKPAKIKEKIEIKSDKYEYKYQNRRLGIEEKLEVKYPSYKYEYHYKNTRTGENIKKEGRGYPLNPKYFYQKLKDKKEEQSNFNVSIRININL
;
A
#
# COMPACT_ATOMS: atom_id res chain seq x y z
N MET A 1 -0.42 -33.01 63.65
CA MET A 1 -1.44 -33.99 64.09
C MET A 1 -1.73 -34.98 62.95
N LYS A 2 -1.55 -36.27 63.24
CA LYS A 2 -2.23 -37.45 62.68
C LYS A 2 -2.29 -37.65 61.14
N LYS A 3 -1.62 -38.75 60.73
CA LYS A 3 -2.13 -39.85 59.86
C LYS A 3 -2.22 -39.52 58.35
N LYS A 4 -1.91 -40.41 57.40
CA LYS A 4 -1.71 -41.88 57.40
C LYS A 4 -1.08 -42.30 56.05
N LEU A 5 -0.31 -43.39 56.09
CA LEU A 5 0.02 -44.28 54.96
C LEU A 5 -1.23 -44.76 54.20
N SER A 6 -1.08 -45.06 52.90
CA SER A 6 -1.37 -46.38 52.28
C SER A 6 -1.24 -46.24 50.75
N ILE A 7 -0.19 -46.78 50.12
CA ILE A 7 -0.17 -48.10 49.44
C ILE A 7 -1.35 -48.27 48.47
N PHE A 8 -1.09 -48.29 47.16
CA PHE A 8 -1.37 -49.46 46.33
C PHE A 8 -0.57 -49.43 45.01
N LEU A 9 -0.03 -50.60 44.70
CA LEU A 9 0.87 -50.96 43.63
C LEU A 9 0.04 -51.80 42.65
N ILE A 10 -0.03 -51.41 41.37
CA ILE A 10 -0.46 -52.32 40.30
C ILE A 10 0.39 -52.02 39.06
N ALA A 11 1.27 -52.97 38.76
CA ALA A 11 1.88 -53.15 37.46
C ALA A 11 0.91 -53.96 36.59
N ILE A 12 0.61 -53.47 35.38
CA ILE A 12 0.07 -54.29 34.29
C ILE A 12 0.89 -53.98 33.04
N LEU A 13 1.76 -54.94 32.72
CA LEU A 13 2.23 -55.25 31.37
C LEU A 13 1.01 -55.66 30.53
N MET A 14 0.93 -55.27 29.26
CA MET A 14 0.70 -56.19 28.14
C MET A 14 0.56 -55.46 26.78
N THR A 15 1.31 -55.99 25.82
CA THR A 15 0.99 -56.18 24.38
C THR A 15 0.80 -54.98 23.44
N SER A 16 1.85 -54.75 22.66
CA SER A 16 1.87 -54.76 21.18
C SER A 16 0.56 -54.54 20.43
N SER A 17 0.53 -53.48 19.62
CA SER A 17 -0.09 -53.48 18.30
C SER A 17 0.53 -52.38 17.44
N ILE A 18 1.43 -52.77 16.56
CA ILE A 18 1.90 -51.95 15.44
C ILE A 18 0.72 -51.89 14.46
N THR A 19 0.09 -50.74 14.33
CA THR A 19 -0.82 -50.47 13.21
C THR A 19 -0.11 -49.54 12.24
N THR A 20 0.56 -50.15 11.25
CA THR A 20 0.91 -49.47 10.00
C THR A 20 -0.40 -49.17 9.26
N VAL A 21 -0.89 -47.95 9.39
CA VAL A 21 -1.96 -47.45 8.54
C VAL A 21 -1.33 -46.97 7.24
N SER A 22 -1.40 -47.81 6.21
CA SER A 22 -1.18 -47.37 4.82
C SER A 22 -2.38 -46.53 4.41
N ILE A 23 -2.21 -45.21 4.28
CA ILE A 23 -3.18 -44.36 3.59
C ILE A 23 -2.66 -44.10 2.17
N ALA A 24 -3.47 -44.64 1.27
CA ALA A 24 -3.44 -44.60 -0.19
C ALA A 24 -2.75 -43.39 -0.84
N LYS A 25 -1.96 -43.72 -1.88
CA LYS A 25 -1.55 -42.78 -2.93
C LYS A 25 -2.79 -42.08 -3.51
N PRO A 26 -2.80 -40.74 -3.64
CA PRO A 26 -3.89 -40.07 -4.33
C PRO A 26 -3.88 -40.48 -5.81
N LYS A 27 -5.03 -40.99 -6.24
CA LYS A 27 -5.41 -41.32 -7.61
C LYS A 27 -5.14 -40.09 -8.49
N LYS A 28 -4.33 -40.24 -9.54
CA LYS A 28 -4.14 -39.21 -10.58
C LYS A 28 -5.47 -38.97 -11.30
N THR A 29 -6.27 -38.05 -10.80
CA THR A 29 -7.38 -37.48 -11.55
C THR A 29 -6.79 -36.44 -12.49
N LYS A 30 -6.63 -36.80 -13.77
CA LYS A 30 -6.39 -35.84 -14.86
C LYS A 30 -7.65 -34.98 -15.00
N HIS A 31 -7.76 -33.94 -14.17
CA HIS A 31 -8.59 -32.80 -14.55
C HIS A 31 -7.77 -31.95 -15.50
N ASN A 32 -8.02 -32.15 -16.80
CA ASN A 32 -7.81 -31.12 -17.80
C ASN A 32 -8.69 -29.93 -17.40
N GLN A 33 -8.18 -29.07 -16.53
CA GLN A 33 -8.61 -27.68 -16.54
C GLN A 33 -7.99 -27.08 -17.80
N GLN A 34 -8.74 -27.18 -18.89
CA GLN A 34 -8.62 -26.18 -19.94
C GLN A 34 -8.74 -24.84 -19.23
N LYS A 35 -7.61 -24.14 -19.08
CA LYS A 35 -7.60 -22.69 -18.86
C LYS A 35 -8.32 -22.10 -20.06
N GLN A 36 -9.65 -22.03 -19.98
CA GLN A 36 -10.41 -21.04 -20.69
C GLN A 36 -9.91 -19.71 -20.15
N HIS A 37 -8.91 -19.13 -20.82
CA HIS A 37 -8.76 -17.71 -20.86
C HIS A 37 -10.06 -17.18 -21.48
N SER A 38 -11.08 -17.00 -20.66
CA SER A 38 -12.16 -16.11 -21.03
C SER A 38 -11.48 -14.75 -21.19
N ASN A 39 -11.42 -14.28 -22.42
CA ASN A 39 -11.20 -12.87 -22.70
C ASN A 39 -12.42 -12.11 -22.13
N SER A 40 -12.53 -12.04 -20.80
CA SER A 40 -13.34 -11.01 -20.19
C SER A 40 -12.66 -9.72 -20.60
N LYS A 41 -13.30 -9.00 -21.52
CA LYS A 41 -12.80 -7.73 -22.04
C LYS A 41 -12.64 -6.81 -20.84
N ILE A 42 -11.40 -6.62 -20.39
CA ILE A 42 -11.08 -5.77 -19.26
C ILE A 42 -11.70 -4.40 -19.53
N SER A 43 -12.68 -4.03 -18.71
CA SER A 43 -13.42 -2.79 -18.85
C SER A 43 -12.82 -1.73 -17.93
N ILE A 44 -12.72 -0.52 -18.47
CA ILE A 44 -12.34 0.68 -17.73
C ILE A 44 -13.55 1.62 -17.69
N ASP A 45 -13.99 2.02 -16.50
CA ASP A 45 -14.99 3.08 -16.33
C ASP A 45 -14.35 4.45 -16.65
N ASN A 46 -14.31 4.78 -17.95
CA ASN A 46 -13.72 6.02 -18.45
C ASN A 46 -14.29 7.27 -17.76
N ASN A 47 -15.59 7.28 -17.48
CA ASN A 47 -16.27 8.46 -16.92
C ASN A 47 -15.84 8.69 -15.47
N LEU A 48 -15.79 7.63 -14.67
CA LEU A 48 -15.31 7.73 -13.30
C LEU A 48 -13.83 8.15 -13.27
N MET A 49 -13.00 7.57 -14.14
CA MET A 49 -11.57 7.87 -14.19
C MET A 49 -11.31 9.35 -14.48
N LYS A 50 -11.99 9.91 -15.49
CA LYS A 50 -11.92 11.34 -15.82
C LYS A 50 -12.34 12.22 -14.64
N ARG A 51 -13.47 11.90 -14.01
CA ARG A 51 -14.08 12.73 -12.95
C ARG A 51 -13.27 12.75 -11.64
N ILE A 52 -12.56 11.67 -11.34
CA ILE A 52 -11.78 11.55 -10.10
C ILE A 52 -10.34 11.99 -10.31
N PHE A 53 -9.71 11.53 -11.40
CA PHE A 53 -8.27 11.67 -11.60
C PHE A 53 -7.88 12.78 -12.58
N ASN A 54 -8.86 13.39 -13.25
CA ASN A 54 -8.66 14.45 -14.23
C ASN A 54 -7.67 14.03 -15.35
N ILE A 55 -7.86 12.83 -15.89
CA ILE A 55 -7.09 12.27 -17.02
C ILE A 55 -7.95 12.24 -18.29
N GLU A 56 -7.35 12.27 -19.48
CA GLU A 56 -8.08 12.28 -20.75
C GLU A 56 -8.28 10.86 -21.31
N ASP A 57 -9.05 10.75 -22.41
CA ASP A 57 -9.29 9.45 -23.06
C ASP A 57 -8.01 8.81 -23.60
N LYS A 58 -7.04 9.61 -24.03
CA LYS A 58 -5.78 9.11 -24.59
C LYS A 58 -4.96 8.36 -23.55
N GLU A 59 -4.85 8.87 -22.31
CA GLU A 59 -4.16 8.18 -21.22
C GLU A 59 -4.91 6.90 -20.85
N ILE A 60 -6.24 6.97 -20.72
CA ILE A 60 -7.07 5.79 -20.41
C ILE A 60 -6.89 4.71 -21.48
N ASN A 61 -6.93 5.08 -22.76
CA ASN A 61 -6.75 4.17 -23.87
C ASN A 61 -5.33 3.59 -23.95
N TYR A 62 -4.33 4.34 -23.49
CA TYR A 62 -2.97 3.81 -23.33
C TYR A 62 -2.96 2.68 -22.28
N PHE A 63 -3.52 2.89 -21.09
CA PHE A 63 -3.58 1.85 -20.05
C PHE A 63 -4.37 0.60 -20.47
N LYS A 64 -5.42 0.74 -21.31
CA LYS A 64 -6.18 -0.41 -21.84
C LYS A 64 -5.32 -1.41 -22.60
N LYS A 65 -4.22 -0.98 -23.22
CA LYS A 65 -3.30 -1.85 -23.98
C LYS A 65 -2.58 -2.87 -23.08
N PHE A 66 -2.51 -2.61 -21.78
CA PHE A 66 -1.71 -3.38 -20.83
C PHE A 66 -2.52 -4.35 -19.95
N ASN A 67 -3.79 -4.59 -20.29
CA ASN A 67 -4.65 -5.50 -19.54
C ASN A 67 -4.74 -5.12 -18.04
N ILE A 68 -4.87 -3.80 -17.78
CA ILE A 68 -5.10 -3.18 -16.46
C ILE A 68 -6.58 -2.78 -16.40
N GLY A 69 -7.32 -3.30 -15.42
CA GLY A 69 -8.75 -3.03 -15.24
C GLY A 69 -9.05 -1.75 -14.49
N THR A 70 -10.34 -1.43 -14.37
CA THR A 70 -10.78 -0.24 -13.63
C THR A 70 -10.26 -0.24 -12.19
N GLU A 71 -10.33 -1.40 -11.54
CA GLU A 71 -9.97 -1.55 -10.13
C GLU A 71 -8.47 -1.32 -9.90
N GLU A 72 -7.62 -1.96 -10.72
CA GLU A 72 -6.17 -1.78 -10.65
C GLU A 72 -5.76 -0.37 -11.05
N LEU A 73 -6.31 0.15 -12.15
CA LEU A 73 -5.99 1.49 -12.63
C LEU A 73 -6.33 2.55 -11.58
N SER A 74 -7.51 2.44 -10.94
CA SER A 74 -7.92 3.35 -9.88
C SER A 74 -6.91 3.38 -8.74
N LEU A 75 -6.45 2.21 -8.31
CA LEU A 75 -5.47 2.09 -7.24
C LEU A 75 -4.11 2.66 -7.66
N ILE A 76 -3.61 2.32 -8.85
CA ILE A 76 -2.34 2.84 -9.39
C ILE A 76 -2.38 4.37 -9.42
N LEU A 77 -3.42 4.94 -10.03
CA LEU A 77 -3.60 6.38 -10.14
C LEU A 77 -3.62 7.06 -8.76
N TYR A 78 -4.38 6.50 -7.81
CA TYR A 78 -4.41 7.00 -6.44
C TYR A 78 -3.04 6.98 -5.75
N LEU A 79 -2.28 5.88 -5.84
CA LEU A 79 -0.95 5.78 -5.24
C LEU A 79 0.03 6.82 -5.84
N TYR A 80 -0.04 7.06 -7.15
CA TYR A 80 0.73 8.10 -7.81
C TYR A 80 0.33 9.51 -7.38
N SER A 81 -0.98 9.74 -7.15
CA SER A 81 -1.48 11.02 -6.63
C SER A 81 -0.91 11.34 -5.24
N LEU A 82 -0.82 10.34 -4.35
CA LEU A 82 -0.33 10.49 -2.98
C LEU A 82 1.18 10.64 -2.89
N SER A 83 1.92 9.88 -3.70
CA SER A 83 3.38 9.96 -3.74
C SER A 83 3.89 11.21 -4.45
N ASN A 84 3.01 11.91 -5.15
CA ASN A 84 3.34 13.03 -6.05
C ASN A 84 4.34 12.63 -7.16
N LYS A 85 4.43 11.34 -7.49
CA LYS A 85 5.24 10.84 -8.60
C LYS A 85 4.53 11.09 -9.92
N THR A 86 5.29 11.37 -10.97
CA THR A 86 4.77 11.39 -12.33
C THR A 86 4.81 9.97 -12.90
N ILE A 87 3.70 9.48 -13.46
CA ILE A 87 3.68 8.19 -14.17
C ILE A 87 4.47 8.34 -15.47
N THR A 88 5.50 7.53 -15.65
CA THR A 88 6.33 7.50 -16.88
C THR A 88 6.14 6.20 -17.65
N ALA A 89 6.55 6.14 -18.93
CA ALA A 89 6.49 4.90 -19.70
C ALA A 89 7.25 3.74 -19.03
N ASN A 90 8.43 4.01 -18.48
CA ASN A 90 9.24 3.02 -17.75
C ASN A 90 8.53 2.50 -16.49
N ASP A 91 7.69 3.32 -15.86
CA ASP A 91 6.93 2.87 -14.70
C ASP A 91 5.85 1.84 -15.10
N ILE A 92 5.31 1.94 -16.32
CA ILE A 92 4.21 1.08 -16.80
C ILE A 92 4.66 -0.36 -16.89
N ASP A 93 5.85 -0.62 -17.45
CA ASP A 93 6.39 -1.98 -17.55
C ASP A 93 6.48 -2.64 -16.18
N PHE A 94 7.03 -1.91 -15.19
CA PHE A 94 7.08 -2.37 -13.81
C PHE A 94 5.70 -2.61 -13.20
N ILE A 95 4.74 -1.71 -13.43
CA ILE A 95 3.36 -1.85 -12.95
C ILE A 95 2.71 -3.11 -13.52
N VAL A 96 2.89 -3.37 -14.81
CA VAL A 96 2.30 -4.52 -15.51
C VAL A 96 2.90 -5.83 -15.00
N GLU A 97 4.22 -5.87 -14.82
CA GLU A 97 4.93 -7.02 -14.26
C GLU A 97 4.55 -7.32 -12.81
N ASN A 98 4.16 -6.31 -12.04
CA ASN A 98 3.89 -6.41 -10.60
C ASN A 98 2.41 -6.16 -10.25
N LYS A 99 1.49 -6.22 -11.22
CA LYS A 99 0.06 -5.92 -10.99
C LYS A 99 -0.61 -6.84 -9.96
N ASP A 100 -0.11 -8.06 -9.84
CA ASP A 100 -0.59 -9.04 -8.83
C ASP A 100 0.05 -8.82 -7.45
N ASN A 101 1.04 -7.92 -7.33
CA ASN A 101 1.75 -7.58 -6.11
C ASN A 101 1.82 -6.06 -5.89
N MET A 102 0.65 -5.44 -5.72
CA MET A 102 0.53 -3.98 -5.50
C MET A 102 1.23 -3.50 -4.23
N ALA A 103 1.42 -4.35 -3.22
CA ALA A 103 2.18 -4.01 -2.02
C ALA A 103 3.63 -3.61 -2.34
N ARG A 104 4.23 -4.25 -3.34
CA ARG A 104 5.57 -3.88 -3.80
C ARG A 104 5.60 -2.50 -4.46
N LEU A 105 4.56 -2.15 -5.22
CA LEU A 105 4.43 -0.83 -5.82
C LEU A 105 4.32 0.27 -4.75
N THR A 106 3.55 0.06 -3.67
CA THR A 106 3.43 1.09 -2.62
C THR A 106 4.75 1.39 -1.94
N TRP A 107 5.60 0.37 -1.73
CA TRP A 107 6.93 0.54 -1.15
C TRP A 107 7.81 1.48 -1.99
N TYR A 108 7.84 1.30 -3.32
CA TYR A 108 8.58 2.20 -4.22
C TYR A 108 8.05 3.65 -4.21
N LEU A 109 6.78 3.82 -3.86
CA LEU A 109 6.12 5.11 -3.77
C LEU A 109 6.19 5.73 -2.36
N GLY A 110 6.84 5.05 -1.40
CA GLY A 110 6.93 5.49 -0.01
C GLY A 110 5.58 5.49 0.70
N LEU A 111 4.69 4.55 0.36
CA LEU A 111 3.33 4.45 0.88
C LEU A 111 3.08 3.09 1.58
N PRO A 112 2.17 3.04 2.57
CA PRO A 112 1.86 1.80 3.24
C PRO A 112 1.00 0.90 2.34
N PRO A 113 1.21 -0.43 2.33
CA PRO A 113 0.43 -1.38 1.56
C PRO A 113 -0.90 -1.73 2.26
N ILE A 114 -1.66 -0.72 2.68
CA ILE A 114 -2.95 -0.89 3.36
C ILE A 114 -4.02 0.05 2.82
N ILE A 115 -5.29 -0.33 2.99
CA ILE A 115 -6.47 0.51 2.77
C ILE A 115 -7.11 0.78 4.13
N PHE A 116 -7.43 2.03 4.43
CA PHE A 116 -8.00 2.42 5.72
C PHE A 116 -9.51 2.12 5.77
N GLU A 117 -10.02 1.68 6.93
CA GLU A 117 -11.44 1.39 7.11
C GLU A 117 -12.32 2.64 6.98
N ASP A 118 -11.80 3.78 7.45
CA ASP A 118 -12.44 5.10 7.38
C ASP A 118 -12.38 5.74 5.98
N GLY A 119 -11.90 4.97 4.99
CA GLY A 119 -11.94 5.29 3.58
C GLY A 119 -10.60 5.77 3.02
N ILE A 120 -10.69 6.74 2.12
CA ILE A 120 -9.53 7.22 1.37
C ILE A 120 -8.88 8.38 2.11
N ILE A 121 -7.60 8.24 2.41
CA ILE A 121 -6.78 9.29 3.05
C ILE A 121 -6.03 10.04 1.97
N THR A 122 -6.22 11.36 1.93
CA THR A 122 -5.41 12.28 1.14
C THR A 122 -4.45 13.01 2.06
N LEU A 123 -3.17 13.07 1.68
CA LEU A 123 -2.22 13.93 2.38
C LEU A 123 -2.60 15.40 2.17
N ARG A 124 -2.60 16.20 3.23
CA ARG A 124 -3.15 17.58 3.22
C ARG A 124 -2.09 18.65 3.09
N HIS A 125 -0.83 18.30 3.32
CA HIS A 125 0.28 19.21 3.10
C HIS A 125 0.48 19.57 1.62
N PRO A 126 1.13 20.72 1.34
CA PRO A 126 1.56 21.06 -0.01
C PRO A 126 2.48 20.00 -0.62
N LYS A 127 2.31 19.76 -1.93
CA LYS A 127 3.10 18.81 -2.72
C LYS A 127 4.59 19.16 -2.68
N LEU A 128 5.43 18.14 -2.44
CA LEU A 128 6.89 18.24 -2.49
C LEU A 128 7.42 17.54 -3.73
N ASP A 129 8.46 18.11 -4.33
CA ASP A 129 9.23 17.45 -5.38
C ASP A 129 10.24 16.52 -4.72
N ARG A 130 9.83 15.26 -4.52
CA ARG A 130 10.64 14.22 -3.90
C ARG A 130 11.48 13.53 -4.98
N SER A 131 12.75 13.28 -4.69
CA SER A 131 13.46 12.19 -5.34
C SER A 131 12.77 10.89 -4.96
N LEU A 132 12.55 10.02 -5.93
CA LEU A 132 11.98 8.70 -5.72
C LEU A 132 12.94 7.65 -6.26
N PRO A 133 12.98 6.45 -5.66
CA PRO A 133 13.79 5.38 -6.19
C PRO A 133 13.32 4.96 -7.59
N PRO A 134 14.23 4.41 -8.42
CA PRO A 134 13.84 3.69 -9.62
C PRO A 134 12.94 2.52 -9.23
N LEU A 135 11.87 2.27 -9.98
CA LEU A 135 11.04 1.10 -9.74
C LEU A 135 11.84 -0.18 -9.99
N GLY A 136 11.57 -1.22 -9.19
CA GLY A 136 12.18 -2.54 -9.34
C GLY A 136 13.55 -2.73 -8.68
N GLN A 137 14.21 -1.66 -8.23
CA GLN A 137 15.48 -1.79 -7.49
C GLN A 137 15.24 -2.31 -6.07
N ARG A 138 15.89 -3.41 -5.70
CA ARG A 138 15.80 -3.98 -4.34
C ARG A 138 16.62 -3.19 -3.32
N VAL A 139 17.76 -2.66 -3.76
CA VAL A 139 18.65 -1.82 -2.95
C VAL A 139 18.89 -0.52 -3.68
N TYR A 140 18.68 0.60 -3.00
CA TYR A 140 18.90 1.93 -3.57
C TYR A 140 19.29 2.93 -2.48
N GLN A 141 20.31 3.72 -2.75
CA GLN A 141 20.74 4.80 -1.87
C GLN A 141 20.98 6.06 -2.68
N ASN A 142 20.41 7.17 -2.21
CA ASN A 142 20.69 8.48 -2.78
C ASN A 142 20.80 9.51 -1.66
N ARG A 143 21.72 10.47 -1.83
CA ARG A 143 21.96 11.55 -0.87
C ARG A 143 22.20 12.85 -1.60
N ARG A 144 21.30 13.82 -1.39
CA ARG A 144 21.49 15.20 -1.80
C ARG A 144 21.92 16.03 -0.60
N LYS A 145 22.97 16.85 -0.79
CA LYS A 145 23.45 17.81 0.21
C LYS A 145 23.23 19.23 -0.30
N GLY A 146 23.13 20.18 0.63
CA GLY A 146 22.96 21.60 0.32
C GLY A 146 21.90 22.27 1.21
N PRO A 147 21.30 23.37 0.73
CA PRO A 147 20.16 24.02 1.39
C PRO A 147 18.94 23.11 1.52
N ILE A 148 18.82 22.16 0.57
CA ILE A 148 17.90 21.04 0.59
C ILE A 148 18.75 19.78 0.82
N LYS A 149 18.48 19.08 1.91
CA LYS A 149 19.04 17.77 2.19
C LYS A 149 17.97 16.73 1.92
N GLU A 150 18.37 15.66 1.24
CA GLU A 150 17.49 14.56 0.93
C GLU A 150 18.28 13.26 1.05
N LYS A 151 17.70 12.23 1.67
CA LYS A 151 18.30 10.91 1.81
C LYS A 151 17.23 9.87 1.50
N ILE A 152 17.59 8.90 0.68
CA ILE A 152 16.82 7.69 0.40
C ILE A 152 17.70 6.50 0.70
N ASP A 153 17.19 5.54 1.48
CA ASP A 153 17.85 4.26 1.76
C ASP A 153 16.81 3.15 1.71
N ILE A 154 16.94 2.26 0.72
CA ILE A 154 16.02 1.16 0.47
C ILE A 154 16.85 -0.12 0.45
N ASP A 155 16.33 -1.14 1.13
CA ASP A 155 16.75 -2.52 1.02
C ASP A 155 15.52 -3.44 1.07
N ASP A 156 15.74 -4.75 1.12
CA ASP A 156 14.66 -5.74 1.09
C ASP A 156 13.65 -5.60 2.24
N ASN A 157 14.04 -5.01 3.37
CA ASN A 157 13.23 -4.97 4.58
C ASN A 157 12.91 -3.55 5.05
N LYS A 158 13.44 -2.53 4.36
CA LYS A 158 13.21 -1.14 4.76
C LYS A 158 13.09 -0.19 3.57
N TYR A 159 12.31 0.87 3.79
CA TYR A 159 12.35 2.09 3.02
C TYR A 159 12.49 3.25 4.00
N GLU A 160 13.56 4.03 3.88
CA GLU A 160 13.77 5.25 4.65
C GLU A 160 13.95 6.43 3.70
N TYR A 161 13.18 7.49 3.97
CA TYR A 161 13.27 8.75 3.26
C TYR A 161 13.32 9.88 4.28
N GLU A 162 14.24 10.82 4.08
CA GLU A 162 14.36 12.05 4.85
C GLU A 162 14.55 13.23 3.92
N TYR A 163 13.81 14.30 4.18
CA TYR A 163 13.92 15.58 3.47
C TYR A 163 13.94 16.73 4.46
N ASP A 164 14.91 17.63 4.31
CA ASP A 164 15.07 18.84 5.11
C ASP A 164 15.41 20.02 4.19
N ASN A 165 14.44 20.90 3.99
CA ASN A 165 14.61 22.16 3.28
C ASN A 165 14.62 23.29 4.31
N LYS A 166 15.85 23.69 4.70
CA LYS A 166 16.06 24.71 5.72
C LYS A 166 15.47 26.07 5.33
N PRO A 167 15.67 26.60 4.10
CA PRO A 167 15.07 27.87 3.68
C PRO A 167 13.54 27.88 3.78
N ALA A 168 12.88 26.79 3.35
CA ALA A 168 11.43 26.68 3.41
C ALA A 168 10.88 26.28 4.80
N LYS A 169 11.76 25.88 5.72
CA LYS A 169 11.43 25.29 7.04
C LYS A 169 10.52 24.06 6.92
N ILE A 170 10.83 23.20 5.94
CA ILE A 170 10.10 21.97 5.66
C ILE A 170 10.95 20.78 6.07
N LYS A 171 10.33 19.84 6.78
CA LYS A 171 10.89 18.53 7.07
C LYS A 171 9.89 17.43 6.74
N GLU A 172 10.38 16.34 6.19
CA GLU A 172 9.58 15.15 5.91
C GLU A 172 10.39 13.90 6.21
N LYS A 173 9.74 12.89 6.78
CA LYS A 173 10.31 11.57 7.03
C LYS A 173 9.28 10.50 6.66
N ILE A 174 9.72 9.48 5.93
CA ILE A 174 8.98 8.24 5.71
C ILE A 174 9.87 7.09 6.17
N GLU A 175 9.30 6.16 6.93
CA GLU A 175 9.95 4.92 7.36
C GLU A 175 8.97 3.76 7.15
N ILE A 176 9.37 2.77 6.36
CA ILE A 176 8.64 1.54 6.14
C ILE A 176 9.53 0.39 6.57
N LYS A 177 9.00 -0.48 7.41
CA LYS A 177 9.65 -1.71 7.88
C LYS A 177 8.64 -2.85 7.80
N SER A 178 9.09 -4.09 7.99
CA SER A 178 8.22 -5.26 7.95
C SER A 178 7.02 -5.21 8.91
N ASP A 179 7.10 -4.45 9.99
CA ASP A 179 6.10 -4.36 11.05
C ASP A 179 5.37 -3.01 11.14
N LYS A 180 5.85 -1.97 10.46
CA LYS A 180 5.27 -0.62 10.56
C LYS A 180 5.48 0.28 9.35
N TYR A 181 4.65 1.32 9.31
CA TYR A 181 4.83 2.52 8.51
C TYR A 181 4.79 3.74 9.42
N GLU A 182 5.70 4.68 9.20
CA GLU A 182 5.65 6.02 9.81
C GLU A 182 5.88 7.09 8.75
N TYR A 183 5.03 8.10 8.77
CA TYR A 183 5.13 9.29 7.97
C TYR A 183 4.99 10.51 8.85
N LYS A 184 5.88 11.50 8.66
CA LYS A 184 5.89 12.76 9.40
C LYS A 184 6.27 13.88 8.45
N TYR A 185 5.42 14.89 8.35
CA TYR A 185 5.68 16.15 7.65
C TYR A 185 5.51 17.33 8.58
N GLN A 186 6.39 18.30 8.46
CA GLN A 186 6.33 19.56 9.18
C GLN A 186 6.70 20.71 8.25
N ASN A 187 5.86 21.74 8.21
CA ASN A 187 6.19 23.03 7.61
C ASN A 187 5.98 24.12 8.63
N ARG A 188 7.06 24.56 9.26
CA ARG A 188 6.99 25.57 10.33
C ARG A 188 6.58 26.94 9.80
N ARG A 189 6.89 27.25 8.54
CA ARG A 189 6.47 28.51 7.92
C ARG A 189 4.96 28.53 7.82
N LEU A 190 4.32 27.46 7.35
CA LEU A 190 2.87 27.37 7.19
C LEU A 190 2.13 26.89 8.45
N GLY A 191 2.84 26.52 9.52
CA GLY A 191 2.24 26.00 10.74
C GLY A 191 1.56 24.63 10.55
N ILE A 192 2.03 23.83 9.59
CA ILE A 192 1.46 22.52 9.24
C ILE A 192 2.28 21.42 9.89
N GLU A 193 1.59 20.47 10.53
CA GLU A 193 2.13 19.20 10.98
C GLU A 193 1.19 18.08 10.53
N GLU A 194 1.75 17.04 9.93
CA GLU A 194 0.99 15.89 9.44
C GLU A 194 1.73 14.60 9.76
N LYS A 195 1.01 13.60 10.26
CA LYS A 195 1.56 12.32 10.69
C LYS A 195 0.62 11.19 10.31
N LEU A 196 1.20 10.07 9.89
CA LEU A 196 0.49 8.81 9.68
C LEU A 196 1.36 7.68 10.19
N GLU A 197 0.83 6.87 11.11
CA GLU A 197 1.50 5.69 11.65
C GLU A 197 0.62 4.46 11.40
N VAL A 198 1.21 3.34 11.00
CA VAL A 198 0.52 2.06 10.78
C VAL A 198 1.32 0.94 11.41
N LYS A 199 0.65 0.04 12.14
CA LYS A 199 1.23 -1.17 12.74
C LYS A 199 0.71 -2.40 12.01
N TYR A 200 1.49 -2.95 11.07
CA TYR A 200 1.05 -4.02 10.19
C TYR A 200 0.53 -5.28 10.90
N PRO A 201 1.11 -5.78 12.01
CA PRO A 201 0.59 -6.96 12.70
C PRO A 201 -0.87 -6.83 13.17
N SER A 202 -1.31 -5.61 13.45
CA SER A 202 -2.67 -5.32 13.92
C SER A 202 -3.51 -4.54 12.90
N TYR A 203 -2.90 -4.14 11.79
CA TYR A 203 -3.40 -3.15 10.83
C TYR A 203 -3.94 -1.86 11.47
N LYS A 204 -3.59 -1.53 12.72
CA LYS A 204 -4.01 -0.27 13.35
C LYS A 204 -3.29 0.90 12.71
N TYR A 205 -4.00 1.99 12.49
CA TYR A 205 -3.41 3.23 12.03
C TYR A 205 -3.86 4.42 12.88
N GLU A 206 -3.02 5.44 12.89
CA GLU A 206 -3.30 6.74 13.48
C GLU A 206 -2.86 7.81 12.48
N TYR A 207 -3.75 8.75 12.19
CA TYR A 207 -3.50 9.90 11.33
C TYR A 207 -3.81 11.18 12.09
N HIS A 208 -2.88 12.14 12.01
CA HIS A 208 -3.04 13.45 12.62
C HIS A 208 -2.59 14.54 11.65
N TYR A 209 -3.45 15.51 11.40
CA TYR A 209 -3.12 16.74 10.69
C TYR A 209 -3.48 17.94 11.55
N LYS A 210 -2.59 18.93 11.59
CA LYS A 210 -2.78 20.18 12.30
C LYS A 210 -2.25 21.33 11.46
N ASN A 211 -3.06 22.38 11.34
CA ASN A 211 -2.66 23.66 10.75
C ASN A 211 -2.95 24.79 11.75
N THR A 212 -1.89 25.34 12.35
CA THR A 212 -2.04 26.38 13.39
C THR A 212 -2.50 27.72 12.83
N ARG A 213 -2.40 27.95 11.51
CA ARG A 213 -2.82 29.20 10.88
C ARG A 213 -4.32 29.23 10.60
N THR A 214 -4.89 28.09 10.22
CA THR A 214 -6.33 27.96 9.94
C THR A 214 -7.12 27.45 11.15
N GLY A 215 -6.45 26.88 12.16
CA GLY A 215 -7.08 26.21 13.30
C GLY A 215 -7.54 24.78 13.00
N GLU A 216 -7.34 24.28 11.78
CA GLU A 216 -7.75 22.94 11.38
C GLU A 216 -6.95 21.87 12.15
N ASN A 217 -7.65 20.90 12.72
CA ASN A 217 -7.07 19.80 13.47
C ASN A 217 -7.91 18.53 13.24
N ILE A 218 -7.32 17.55 12.58
CA ILE A 218 -7.98 16.30 12.19
C ILE A 218 -7.23 15.15 12.82
N LYS A 219 -7.94 14.32 13.58
CA LYS A 219 -7.44 13.07 14.13
C LYS A 219 -8.32 11.93 13.64
N LYS A 220 -7.68 10.87 13.16
CA LYS A 220 -8.33 9.64 12.69
C LYS A 220 -7.55 8.48 13.26
N GLU A 221 -8.26 7.46 13.72
CA GLU A 221 -7.69 6.22 14.19
C GLU A 221 -8.62 5.09 13.77
N GLY A 222 -8.05 3.91 13.57
CA GLY A 222 -8.84 2.78 13.14
C GLY A 222 -7.98 1.60 12.74
N ARG A 223 -8.58 0.71 11.95
CA ARG A 223 -7.94 -0.42 11.30
C ARG A 223 -7.86 -0.23 9.80
N GLY A 224 -6.85 -0.83 9.21
CA GLY A 224 -6.71 -1.00 7.78
C GLY A 224 -6.95 -2.45 7.37
N TYR A 225 -6.91 -2.65 6.06
CA TYR A 225 -6.95 -3.93 5.41
C TYR A 225 -5.77 -4.04 4.45
N PRO A 226 -5.31 -5.25 4.14
CA PRO A 226 -4.36 -5.46 3.06
C PRO A 226 -4.82 -4.77 1.77
N LEU A 227 -3.87 -4.22 1.03
CA LEU A 227 -4.15 -3.54 -0.23
C LEU A 227 -4.85 -4.48 -1.22
N ASN A 228 -6.05 -4.10 -1.65
CA ASN A 228 -6.87 -4.86 -2.58
C ASN A 228 -7.55 -3.89 -3.58
N PRO A 229 -7.27 -4.00 -4.90
CA PRO A 229 -7.81 -3.08 -5.90
C PRO A 229 -9.34 -2.99 -5.91
N LYS A 230 -10.02 -4.13 -5.79
CA LYS A 230 -11.49 -4.20 -5.76
C LYS A 230 -12.08 -3.48 -4.57
N TYR A 231 -11.55 -3.75 -3.37
CA TYR A 231 -12.00 -3.08 -2.15
C TYR A 231 -11.73 -1.57 -2.19
N PHE A 232 -10.55 -1.17 -2.68
CA PHE A 232 -10.20 0.23 -2.87
C PHE A 232 -11.16 0.91 -3.83
N TYR A 233 -11.44 0.28 -4.98
CA TYR A 233 -12.35 0.81 -5.98
C TYR A 233 -13.74 1.10 -5.42
N GLN A 234 -14.29 0.18 -4.61
CA GLN A 234 -15.57 0.42 -3.93
C GLN A 234 -15.49 1.65 -3.03
N LYS A 235 -14.48 1.75 -2.17
CA LYS A 235 -14.27 2.91 -1.29
C LYS A 235 -14.10 4.22 -2.08
N LEU A 236 -13.51 4.16 -3.26
CA LEU A 236 -13.36 5.31 -4.15
C LEU A 236 -14.70 5.78 -4.72
N LYS A 237 -15.56 4.85 -5.11
CA LYS A 237 -16.93 5.17 -5.56
C LYS A 237 -17.75 5.76 -4.43
N ASP A 238 -17.77 5.11 -3.27
CA ASP A 238 -18.48 5.59 -2.07
C ASP A 238 -18.04 7.02 -1.75
N LYS A 239 -16.73 7.29 -1.77
CA LYS A 239 -16.17 8.62 -1.50
C LYS A 239 -16.63 9.67 -2.50
N LYS A 240 -16.70 9.32 -3.79
CA LYS A 240 -17.14 10.24 -4.86
C LYS A 240 -18.64 10.51 -4.82
N GLU A 241 -19.44 9.55 -4.38
CA GLU A 241 -20.87 9.71 -4.16
C GLU A 241 -21.16 10.59 -2.94
N GLU A 242 -20.45 10.38 -1.84
CA GLU A 242 -20.53 11.23 -0.63
C GLU A 242 -20.04 12.65 -0.87
N GLN A 243 -18.98 12.81 -1.68
CA GLN A 243 -18.32 14.08 -1.94
C GLN A 243 -18.23 14.30 -3.45
N SER A 244 -19.26 14.92 -4.02
CA SER A 244 -19.38 15.13 -5.47
C SER A 244 -18.18 15.90 -6.08
N ASN A 245 -17.53 16.77 -5.30
CA ASN A 245 -16.35 17.53 -5.67
C ASN A 245 -15.02 16.80 -5.41
N PHE A 246 -15.03 15.59 -4.85
CA PHE A 246 -13.82 14.80 -4.60
C PHE A 246 -13.10 14.51 -5.91
N ASN A 247 -11.85 14.94 -5.97
CA ASN A 247 -10.92 14.67 -7.07
C ASN A 247 -9.50 14.62 -6.51
N VAL A 248 -8.61 13.95 -7.24
CA VAL A 248 -7.18 13.89 -6.90
C VAL A 248 -6.38 14.23 -8.15
N SER A 249 -5.32 15.02 -7.99
CA SER A 249 -4.51 15.44 -9.13
C SER A 249 -3.34 14.50 -9.34
N ILE A 250 -3.18 14.04 -10.58
CA ILE A 250 -2.11 13.14 -11.02
C ILE A 250 -1.28 13.82 -12.12
N ARG A 251 -0.02 13.43 -12.22
CA ARG A 251 0.86 13.80 -13.33
C ARG A 251 1.19 12.56 -14.14
N ILE A 252 0.97 12.62 -15.45
CA ILE A 252 1.27 11.54 -16.38
C ILE A 252 2.17 12.12 -17.46
N ASN A 253 3.34 11.51 -17.67
CA ASN A 253 4.27 11.83 -18.74
C ASN A 253 4.61 10.55 -19.49
N ILE A 254 3.68 10.15 -20.34
CA ILE A 254 3.82 9.05 -21.30
C ILE A 254 3.80 9.70 -22.67
N ASN A 255 4.80 9.42 -23.51
CA ASN A 255 4.77 9.88 -24.90
C ASN A 255 3.64 9.12 -25.61
N LEU A 256 2.50 9.78 -25.80
CA LEU A 256 1.30 9.25 -26.44
C LEU A 256 1.29 9.51 -27.93
#